data_AF-A0A1A5YF77-F1
#
_entry.id   AF-A0A1A5YF77-F1
#
_cell.length_a   1.000
_cell.length_b   1.000
_cell.length_c   1.000
_cell.angle_alpha   90.00
_cell.angle_beta   90.00
_cell.angle_gamma   90.00
#
_symmetry.space_group_name_H-M   'P 1'
#
loop_
_entity.id
_entity.type
_entity.pdbx_description
1 polymer ?
#
loop_
_entity_poly.entity_id
_entity_poly.type
_entity_poly.pdbx_seq_one_letter_code
_entity_poly.pdbx_strand_id
1 'polypeptide(L)'
;MVYFVKGWFKVAIITQITGILVLVLFIGLLLTGMLVCRKYQFKAGFYFFLLLIIPYSFNSFFSPTFAQFINSYMDSRSLPFGMSLGEAVAWFSFIPKMIEIIAFSILVVGLYRLWRFRTAPQK
;
A
#
# COMPACT_ATOMS: atom_id res chain seq x y z
N MET A 1 1.37 -21.07 -33.50
CA MET A 1 1.79 -19.76 -32.95
C MET A 1 0.60 -18.84 -32.57
N VAL A 2 -0.45 -18.72 -33.41
CA VAL A 2 -1.60 -17.81 -33.18
C VAL A 2 -2.43 -18.13 -31.91
N TYR A 3 -2.57 -19.40 -31.53
CA TYR A 3 -3.31 -19.80 -30.33
C TYR A 3 -2.60 -19.43 -29.01
N PHE A 4 -1.27 -19.34 -29.03
CA PHE A 4 -0.49 -18.98 -27.85
C PHE A 4 -0.71 -17.49 -27.53
N VAL A 5 -0.63 -16.61 -28.53
CA VAL A 5 -0.83 -15.15 -28.37
C VAL A 5 -2.23 -14.80 -27.83
N LYS A 6 -3.28 -15.50 -28.29
CA LYS A 6 -4.65 -15.30 -27.77
C LYS A 6 -4.80 -15.70 -26.30
N GLY A 7 -4.07 -16.71 -25.83
CA GLY A 7 -4.09 -17.14 -24.43
C GLY A 7 -3.50 -16.08 -23.49
N TRP A 8 -2.32 -15.54 -23.84
CA TRP A 8 -1.65 -14.49 -23.08
C TRP A 8 -2.47 -13.18 -23.02
N PHE A 9 -3.17 -12.85 -24.10
CA PHE A 9 -4.03 -11.66 -24.14
C PHE A 9 -5.21 -11.78 -23.17
N LYS A 10 -5.85 -12.95 -23.07
CA LYS A 10 -6.92 -13.20 -22.09
C LYS A 10 -6.42 -13.11 -20.66
N VAL A 11 -5.24 -13.69 -20.38
CA VAL A 11 -4.63 -13.65 -19.03
C VAL A 11 -4.32 -12.20 -18.63
N ALA A 12 -3.75 -11.41 -19.54
CA ALA A 12 -3.46 -10.00 -19.28
C ALA A 12 -4.74 -9.20 -18.92
N ILE A 13 -5.82 -9.37 -19.68
CA ILE A 13 -7.10 -8.71 -19.41
C ILE A 13 -7.65 -9.11 -18.04
N ILE A 14 -7.65 -10.41 -17.72
CA ILE A 14 -8.13 -10.91 -16.42
C ILE A 14 -7.32 -10.26 -15.29
N THR A 15 -5.99 -10.24 -15.38
CA THR A 15 -5.14 -9.64 -14.34
C THR A 15 -5.40 -8.14 -14.14
N GLN A 16 -5.66 -7.39 -15.21
CA GLN A 16 -5.99 -5.97 -15.11
C GLN A 16 -7.34 -5.73 -14.44
N ILE A 17 -8.37 -6.48 -14.83
CA ILE A 17 -9.72 -6.38 -14.24
C ILE A 17 -9.66 -6.72 -12.75
N THR A 18 -8.97 -7.80 -12.39
CA THR A 18 -8.80 -8.18 -10.98
C THR A 18 -8.07 -7.10 -10.20
N GLY A 19 -7.02 -6.49 -10.75
CA GLY A 19 -6.30 -5.39 -10.11
C GLY A 19 -7.20 -4.17 -9.84
N ILE A 20 -8.01 -3.78 -10.82
CA ILE A 20 -8.97 -2.66 -10.68
C ILE A 20 -10.01 -2.99 -9.61
N LEU A 21 -10.56 -4.21 -9.61
CA LEU A 21 -11.56 -4.64 -8.62
C LEU A 21 -11.00 -4.59 -7.19
N VAL A 22 -9.79 -5.12 -6.98
CA VAL A 22 -9.11 -5.09 -5.68
C VAL A 22 -8.88 -3.64 -5.23
N LEU A 23 -8.47 -2.77 -6.15
CA LEU A 23 -8.26 -1.35 -5.87
C LEU A 23 -9.55 -0.67 -5.40
N VAL A 24 -10.66 -0.89 -6.10
CA VAL A 24 -11.97 -0.30 -5.74
C VAL A 24 -12.43 -0.80 -4.37
N LEU A 25 -12.32 -2.11 -4.11
CA LEU A 25 -12.67 -2.70 -2.82
C LEU A 25 -11.80 -2.13 -1.68
N PHE A 26 -10.51 -2.00 -1.91
CA PHE A 26 -9.58 -1.48 -0.91
C PHE A 26 -9.86 -0.02 -0.55
N ILE A 27 -10.08 0.83 -1.56
CA ILE A 27 -10.46 2.24 -1.34
C ILE A 27 -11.81 2.32 -0.61
N GLY A 28 -12.79 1.50 -1.01
CA GLY A 28 -14.08 1.42 -0.32
C GLY A 28 -13.93 1.04 1.16
N LEU A 29 -13.05 0.09 1.47
CA LEU A 29 -12.76 -0.35 2.83
C LEU A 29 -12.04 0.74 3.65
N LEU A 30 -11.08 1.45 3.06
CA LEU A 30 -10.41 2.58 3.72
C LEU A 30 -11.39 3.71 4.03
N LEU A 31 -12.23 4.10 3.07
CA LEU A 31 -13.20 5.18 3.25
C LEU A 31 -14.26 4.83 4.29
N THR A 32 -14.83 3.62 4.22
CA THR A 32 -15.79 3.14 5.23
C THR A 32 -15.15 3.05 6.61
N GLY A 33 -13.91 2.56 6.71
CA GLY A 33 -13.13 2.52 7.95
C GLY A 33 -12.91 3.91 8.55
N MET A 34 -12.55 4.89 7.73
CA MET A 34 -12.42 6.29 8.16
C MET A 34 -13.74 6.88 8.64
N LEU A 35 -14.84 6.64 7.93
CA LEU A 35 -16.18 7.12 8.31
C LEU A 35 -16.62 6.53 9.65
N VAL A 36 -16.38 5.23 9.86
CA VAL A 36 -16.66 4.53 11.13
C VAL A 36 -15.81 5.14 12.27
N CYS A 37 -14.51 5.34 12.05
CA CYS A 37 -13.64 5.95 13.07
C CYS A 37 -14.10 7.36 13.44
N ARG A 38 -14.56 8.15 12.46
CA ARG A 38 -15.12 9.49 12.70
C ARG A 38 -16.40 9.42 13.53
N LYS A 39 -17.29 8.47 13.25
CA LYS A 39 -18.55 8.29 14.00
C LYS A 39 -18.29 7.93 15.47
N TYR A 40 -17.31 7.07 15.75
CA TYR A 40 -16.97 6.61 17.11
C TYR A 40 -15.87 7.44 17.79
N GLN A 41 -15.47 8.58 17.22
CA GLN A 41 -14.39 9.44 17.74
C GLN A 41 -13.06 8.68 17.99
N PHE A 42 -12.82 7.60 17.25
CA PHE A 42 -11.63 6.76 17.41
C PHE A 42 -10.44 7.38 16.65
N LYS A 43 -9.80 8.37 17.29
CA LYS A 43 -8.69 9.15 16.70
C LYS A 43 -7.55 8.27 16.19
N ALA A 44 -7.16 7.23 16.94
CA ALA A 44 -6.07 6.33 16.54
C ALA A 44 -6.39 5.55 15.26
N GLY A 45 -7.62 5.04 15.12
CA GLY A 45 -8.05 4.38 13.88
C GLY A 45 -8.11 5.34 12.70
N PHE A 46 -8.51 6.59 12.92
CA PHE A 46 -8.47 7.61 11.87
C PHE A 46 -7.05 7.85 11.35
N TYR A 47 -6.05 8.00 12.24
CA TYR A 47 -4.65 8.13 11.85
C TYR A 47 -4.11 6.87 11.16
N PHE A 48 -4.52 5.68 11.60
CA PHE A 48 -4.16 4.42 10.94
C PHE A 48 -4.60 4.39 9.48
N PHE A 49 -5.89 4.68 9.22
CA PHE A 49 -6.42 4.68 7.85
C PHE A 49 -5.77 5.76 6.99
N LEU A 50 -5.47 6.93 7.57
CA LEU A 50 -4.78 8.01 6.88
C LEU A 50 -3.34 7.64 6.51
N LEU A 51 -2.60 6.98 7.42
CA LEU A 51 -1.26 6.48 7.17
C LEU A 51 -1.24 5.38 6.10
N LEU A 52 -2.27 4.53 6.05
CA LEU A 52 -2.40 3.45 5.06
C LEU A 52 -2.62 3.95 3.63
N ILE A 53 -3.15 5.17 3.46
CA ILE A 53 -3.29 5.79 2.13
C ILE A 53 -1.92 6.10 1.52
N ILE A 54 -0.91 6.40 2.34
CA ILE A 54 0.44 6.76 1.89
C ILE A 54 1.13 5.62 1.13
N PRO A 55 1.34 4.41 1.71
CA PRO A 55 2.01 3.31 1.00
C PRO A 55 1.19 2.83 -0.20
N TYR A 56 -0.14 2.93 -0.13
CA TYR A 56 -1.02 2.57 -1.24
C TYR A 56 -0.85 3.50 -2.44
N SER A 57 -0.87 4.82 -2.18
CA SER A 57 -0.63 5.84 -3.19
C SER A 57 0.78 5.73 -3.74
N PHE A 58 1.77 5.49 -2.86
CA PHE A 58 3.16 5.28 -3.25
C PHE A 58 3.29 4.14 -4.24
N ASN A 59 2.77 2.95 -3.96
CA ASN A 59 2.88 1.81 -4.89
C ASN A 59 2.16 2.05 -6.23
N SER A 60 0.99 2.71 -6.21
CA SER A 60 0.24 2.99 -7.45
C SER A 60 0.96 3.99 -8.35
N PHE A 61 1.54 5.06 -7.78
CA PHE A 61 2.24 6.09 -8.55
C PHE A 61 3.68 5.70 -8.90
N PHE A 62 4.40 5.06 -7.98
CA PHE A 62 5.82 4.75 -8.20
C PHE A 62 6.02 3.55 -9.13
N SER A 63 5.11 2.57 -9.19
CA SER A 63 5.29 1.39 -10.06
C SER A 63 5.58 1.73 -11.55
N PRO A 64 4.76 2.54 -12.25
CA PRO A 64 5.04 2.89 -13.64
C PRO A 64 6.23 3.83 -13.81
N THR A 65 6.40 4.81 -12.91
CA THR A 65 7.50 5.79 -12.99
C THR A 65 8.86 5.14 -12.69
N PHE A 66 8.89 4.16 -11.79
CA PHE A 66 10.09 3.41 -11.45
C PHE A 66 10.52 2.45 -12.57
N ALA A 67 9.56 1.88 -13.31
CA ALA A 67 9.88 1.10 -14.51
C ALA A 67 10.52 1.97 -15.61
N GLN A 68 10.01 3.20 -15.81
CA GLN A 68 10.61 4.17 -16.74
C GLN A 68 12.00 4.64 -16.26
N PHE A 69 12.16 4.85 -14.96
CA PHE A 69 13.44 5.17 -14.33
C PHE A 69 14.44 4.04 -14.60
N ILE A 70 14.11 2.79 -14.25
CA ILE A 70 14.97 1.62 -14.50
C ILE A 70 15.37 1.51 -15.98
N ASN A 71 14.42 1.64 -16.91
CA ASN A 71 14.74 1.57 -18.34
C ASN A 71 15.74 2.66 -18.77
N SER A 72 15.59 3.89 -18.25
CA SER A 72 16.52 4.99 -18.54
C SER A 72 17.92 4.77 -17.95
N TYR A 73 18.01 4.07 -16.81
CA TYR A 73 19.28 3.71 -16.17
C TYR A 73 19.93 2.45 -16.72
N MET A 74 19.19 1.55 -17.38
CA MET A 74 19.82 0.45 -18.11
C MET A 74 20.66 0.95 -19.29
N ASP A 75 20.28 2.06 -19.91
CA ASP A 75 21.04 2.70 -20.99
C ASP A 75 22.23 3.52 -20.47
N SER A 76 22.16 4.05 -19.24
CA SER A 76 23.23 4.81 -18.60
C SER A 76 23.89 3.96 -17.50
N ARG A 77 24.99 3.27 -17.86
CA ARG A 77 25.73 2.23 -17.09
C ARG A 77 26.13 2.54 -15.61
N SER A 78 25.66 3.60 -14.99
CA SER A 78 25.96 3.94 -13.60
C SER A 78 24.72 4.44 -12.87
N LEU A 79 24.20 3.62 -11.95
CA LEU A 79 23.28 4.08 -10.92
C LEU A 79 24.01 5.03 -9.96
N PRO A 80 23.34 6.09 -9.47
CA PRO A 80 23.91 6.90 -8.40
C PRO A 80 24.15 6.02 -7.17
N PHE A 81 25.26 6.26 -6.46
CA PHE A 81 25.70 5.55 -5.24
C PHE A 81 26.30 4.14 -5.41
N GLY A 82 26.52 3.66 -6.63
CA GLY A 82 27.20 2.36 -6.85
C GLY A 82 26.41 1.15 -6.36
N MET A 83 25.11 1.32 -6.09
CA MET A 83 24.19 0.23 -5.76
C MET A 83 23.83 -0.58 -7.01
N SER A 84 23.57 -1.87 -6.83
CA SER A 84 22.94 -2.68 -7.86
C SER A 84 21.47 -2.30 -8.04
N LEU A 85 20.93 -2.55 -9.24
CA LEU A 85 19.52 -2.31 -9.54
C LEU A 85 18.60 -3.10 -8.60
N GLY A 86 18.98 -4.34 -8.26
CA GLY A 86 18.25 -5.16 -7.30
C GLY A 86 18.20 -4.58 -5.90
N GLU A 87 19.31 -4.00 -5.42
CA GLU A 87 19.36 -3.33 -4.11
C GLU A 87 18.51 -2.06 -4.08
N ALA A 88 18.55 -1.26 -5.16
CA ALA A 88 17.69 -0.08 -5.27
C ALA A 88 16.20 -0.46 -5.21
N VAL A 89 15.78 -1.46 -6.00
CA VAL A 89 14.40 -1.97 -5.98
C VAL A 89 14.01 -2.48 -4.58
N ALA A 90 14.90 -3.21 -3.92
CA ALA A 90 14.66 -3.73 -2.57
C ALA A 90 14.46 -2.61 -1.55
N TRP A 91 15.29 -1.56 -1.60
CA TRP A 91 15.16 -0.37 -0.76
C TRP A 91 13.83 0.36 -0.96
N PHE A 92 13.44 0.64 -2.21
CA PHE A 92 12.18 1.30 -2.51
C PHE A 92 10.96 0.46 -2.08
N SER A 93 11.05 -0.87 -2.19
CA SER A 93 9.98 -1.78 -1.75
C SER A 93 9.87 -1.89 -0.22
N PHE A 94 10.91 -1.50 0.52
CA PHE A 94 10.94 -1.56 1.97
C PHE A 94 10.21 -0.39 2.64
N ILE A 95 10.29 0.81 2.06
CA ILE A 95 9.66 2.04 2.58
C ILE A 95 8.14 1.88 2.84
N PRO A 96 7.30 1.45 1.87
CA PRO A 96 5.87 1.33 2.11
C PRO A 96 5.54 0.29 3.19
N LYS A 97 6.31 -0.80 3.27
CA LYS A 97 6.15 -1.84 4.30
C LYS A 97 6.43 -1.31 5.71
N MET A 98 7.46 -0.48 5.86
CA MET A 98 7.77 0.15 7.15
C MET A 98 6.66 1.08 7.62
N ILE A 99 6.09 1.87 6.71
CA ILE A 99 4.95 2.75 7.02
C ILE A 99 3.73 1.93 7.45
N GLU A 100 3.47 0.80 6.79
CA GLU A 100 2.38 -0.11 7.13
C GLU A 100 2.54 -0.69 8.54
N ILE A 101 3.75 -1.13 8.92
CA ILE A 101 4.05 -1.63 10.28
C ILE A 101 3.80 -0.54 11.33
N ILE A 102 4.22 0.69 11.06
CA ILE A 102 3.99 1.83 11.96
C ILE A 102 2.49 2.11 12.10
N ALA A 103 1.74 2.08 10.99
CA ALA A 103 0.30 2.25 11.01
C ALA A 103 -0.37 1.19 11.89
N PHE A 104 -0.07 -0.10 11.65
CA PHE A 104 -0.62 -1.20 12.46
C PHE A 104 -0.29 -1.06 13.95
N SER A 105 0.93 -0.62 14.28
CA SER A 105 1.32 -0.39 15.68
C SER A 105 0.44 0.67 16.34
N ILE A 106 0.15 1.78 15.64
CA ILE A 106 -0.77 2.83 16.13
C ILE A 106 -2.18 2.29 16.32
N LEU A 107 -2.68 1.47 15.39
CA LEU A 107 -4.00 0.84 15.51
C LEU A 107 -4.09 -0.04 16.76
N VAL A 108 -3.11 -0.93 16.96
CA VAL A 108 -3.07 -1.86 18.09
C VAL A 108 -3.02 -1.10 19.42
N VAL A 109 -2.17 -0.08 19.53
CA VAL A 109 -2.10 0.79 20.73
C VAL A 109 -3.42 1.54 20.94
N GLY A 110 -4.05 2.01 19.87
CA GLY A 110 -5.36 2.66 19.91
C GLY A 110 -6.47 1.74 20.45
N LEU A 111 -6.55 0.51 19.94
CA LEU A 111 -7.51 -0.50 20.40
C LEU A 111 -7.27 -0.87 21.86
N TYR A 112 -6.01 -1.07 22.26
CA TYR A 112 -5.66 -1.38 23.65
C TYR A 112 -6.12 -0.28 24.62
N ARG A 113 -5.91 1.00 24.25
CA ARG A 113 -6.42 2.14 25.04
C ARG A 113 -7.93 2.11 25.16
N LEU A 114 -8.64 1.91 24.04
CA LEU A 114 -10.11 1.88 24.02
C LEU A 114 -10.67 0.77 24.93
N TRP A 115 -10.04 -0.41 24.92
CA TRP A 115 -10.47 -1.53 25.74
C TRP A 115 -10.23 -1.30 27.23
N ARG A 116 -9.10 -0.69 27.59
CA ARG A 116 -8.79 -0.30 28.97
C ARG A 116 -9.78 0.73 29.53
N PHE A 117 -10.24 1.69 28.72
CA PHE A 117 -11.25 2.67 29.15
C PHE A 117 -12.63 2.04 29.43
N ARG A 118 -13.00 0.96 28.73
CA ARG A 118 -14.27 0.26 28.98
C ARG A 118 -14.27 -0.61 30.23
N THR A 119 -13.09 -1.03 30.70
CA THR A 119 -12.94 -1.94 31.85
C THR A 119 -12.61 -1.22 33.15
N ALA A 120 -12.32 0.09 33.10
CA ALA A 120 -12.20 0.91 34.30
C ALA A 120 -13.60 1.13 34.90
N PRO A 121 -13.87 0.68 36.14
CA PRO A 121 -15.14 0.98 36.80
C PRO A 121 -15.25 2.50 36.96
N GLN A 122 -16.37 3.07 36.50
CA GLN A 122 -16.71 4.46 36.80
C GLN A 122 -16.80 4.60 38.32
N LYS A 123 -15.86 5.34 38.90
CA LYS A 123 -15.92 5.78 40.29
C LYS A 123 -16.79 7.02 40.39
#